data_AF-A0A535WXI3-F1
#
_entry.id   AF-A0A535WXI3-F1
#
_cell.length_a   1.000
_cell.length_b   1.000
_cell.length_c   1.000
_cell.angle_alpha   90.00
_cell.angle_beta   90.00
_cell.angle_gamma   90.00
#
_symmetry.space_group_name_H-M   'P 1'
#
loop_
_entity.id
_entity.type
_entity.pdbx_description
1 polymer ?
#
loop_
_entity_poly.entity_id
_entity_poly.type
_entity_poly.pdbx_seq_one_letter_code
_entity_poly.pdbx_strand_id
1 'polypeptide(L)'
;MAIVSSAEAGLRAAPRATILQLRAAELSARELEREAVRLVASSPVPVLISSRCDIALAAGAAGVNLPERDIGLEFARGLIRHGLVGRSVHSIAAAQRAEIEGADFVIFGPVWHSESHPNVEPVGVEALSRVAAALRIPVLAIGGVTEERIASVHAAGAEGYAAIRMFQ
;
A
#
# COMPACT_ATOMS: atom_id res chain seq x y z
N MET A 1 -3.83 2.22 6.42
CA MET A 1 -3.09 2.98 5.37
C MET A 1 -4.08 3.70 4.47
N ALA A 2 -3.91 5.01 4.26
CA ALA A 2 -4.71 5.76 3.31
C ALA A 2 -3.96 5.89 1.97
N ILE A 3 -4.61 5.55 0.86
CA ILE A 3 -4.06 5.72 -0.49
C ILE A 3 -4.63 7.02 -1.06
N VAL A 4 -3.75 7.95 -1.41
CA VAL A 4 -4.10 9.31 -1.82
C VAL A 4 -3.41 9.69 -3.12
N SER A 5 -3.99 10.62 -3.87
CA SER A 5 -3.48 11.07 -5.18
C SER A 5 -2.78 12.42 -5.14
N SER A 6 -2.78 13.13 -4.00
CA SER A 6 -2.11 14.41 -3.82
C SER A 6 -1.72 14.63 -2.36
N ALA A 7 -0.83 15.58 -2.12
CA ALA A 7 -0.45 16.02 -0.78
C ALA A 7 -1.65 16.58 -0.01
N GLU A 8 -2.51 17.34 -0.67
CA GLU A 8 -3.70 17.92 -0.04
C GLU A 8 -4.67 16.83 0.45
N ALA A 9 -4.93 15.81 -0.38
CA ALA A 9 -5.73 14.66 0.02
C ALA A 9 -5.05 13.85 1.14
N GLY A 10 -3.72 13.71 1.07
CA GLY A 10 -2.91 13.08 2.12
C GLY A 10 -3.07 13.74 3.48
N LEU A 11 -2.97 15.07 3.53
CA LEU A 11 -3.08 15.82 4.77
C LEU A 11 -4.49 15.77 5.38
N ARG A 12 -5.54 15.73 4.54
CA ARG A 12 -6.91 15.48 5.02
C ARG A 12 -7.09 14.07 5.60
N ALA A 13 -6.44 13.07 4.99
CA ALA A 13 -6.52 11.68 5.43
C ALA A 13 -5.69 11.40 6.70
N ALA A 14 -4.61 12.15 6.93
CA ALA A 14 -3.62 11.88 7.97
C ALA A 14 -4.19 11.69 9.39
N PRO A 15 -5.17 12.47 9.88
CA PRO A 15 -5.72 12.30 11.23
C PRO A 15 -6.41 10.94 11.46
N ARG A 16 -6.78 10.23 10.38
CA ARG A 16 -7.48 8.94 10.43
C ARG A 16 -6.59 7.78 9.99
N ALA A 17 -5.36 8.04 9.55
CA ALA A 17 -4.48 7.04 8.95
C ALA A 17 -3.16 6.91 9.73
N THR A 18 -2.62 5.69 9.80
CA THR A 18 -1.29 5.44 10.39
C THR A 18 -0.14 5.56 9.39
N ILE A 19 -0.43 5.41 8.10
CA ILE A 19 0.51 5.55 6.98
C ILE A 19 -0.28 6.13 5.79
N LEU A 20 0.34 7.05 5.06
CA LEU A 20 -0.14 7.53 3.77
C LEU A 20 0.63 6.86 2.63
N GLN A 21 -0.04 6.45 1.57
CA GLN A 21 0.57 6.02 0.32
C GLN A 21 0.17 6.98 -0.80
N LEU A 22 1.13 7.73 -1.34
CA LEU A 22 0.91 8.58 -2.50
C LEU A 22 0.92 7.72 -3.78
N ARG A 23 -0.23 7.67 -4.46
CA ARG A 23 -0.47 6.98 -5.73
C ARG A 23 -1.11 7.93 -6.72
N ALA A 24 -0.29 8.56 -7.55
CA ALA A 24 -0.74 9.51 -8.57
C ALA A 24 -0.15 9.13 -9.94
N ALA A 25 -0.65 8.03 -10.52
CA ALA A 25 -0.09 7.43 -11.74
C ALA A 25 -0.18 8.33 -12.99
N GLU A 26 -1.08 9.31 -12.97
CA GLU A 26 -1.29 10.25 -14.08
C GLU A 26 -0.31 11.44 -14.06
N LEU A 27 0.46 11.62 -12.98
CA LEU A 27 1.41 12.73 -12.87
C LEU A 27 2.72 12.40 -13.56
N SER A 28 3.33 13.42 -14.17
CA SER A 28 4.73 13.32 -14.59
C SER A 28 5.65 13.14 -13.39
N ALA A 29 6.89 12.67 -13.62
CA ALA A 29 7.86 12.48 -12.55
C ALA A 29 8.11 13.78 -11.75
N ARG A 30 8.15 14.94 -12.41
CA ARG A 30 8.37 16.24 -11.77
C ARG A 30 7.18 16.69 -10.92
N GLU A 31 5.96 16.38 -11.36
CA GLU A 31 4.75 16.70 -10.59
C GLU A 31 4.63 15.78 -9.37
N LEU A 32 4.87 14.49 -9.55
CA LEU A 32 4.88 13.52 -8.46
C LEU A 32 5.96 13.83 -7.43
N GLU A 33 7.16 14.25 -7.85
CA GLU A 33 8.21 14.73 -6.94
C GLU A 33 7.73 15.90 -6.07
N ARG A 34 7.10 16.92 -6.66
CA ARG A 34 6.58 18.08 -5.91
C ARG A 34 5.52 17.66 -4.89
N GLU A 35 4.58 16.82 -5.29
CA GLU A 35 3.56 16.29 -4.39
C GLU A 35 4.17 15.44 -3.27
N ALA A 36 5.14 14.59 -3.58
CA ALA A 36 5.83 13.75 -2.61
C ALA A 36 6.60 14.58 -1.58
N VAL A 37 7.43 15.54 -2.03
CA VAL A 37 8.19 16.43 -1.14
C VAL A 37 7.25 17.21 -0.22
N ARG A 38 6.18 17.79 -0.77
CA ARG A 38 5.20 18.53 0.02
C ARG A 38 4.52 17.65 1.06
N LEU A 39 4.09 16.45 0.68
CA LEU A 39 3.40 15.54 1.58
C LEU A 39 4.33 15.02 2.68
N VAL A 40 5.55 14.57 2.34
CA VAL A 40 6.53 14.09 3.32
C VAL A 40 6.87 15.18 4.33
N ALA A 41 7.10 16.41 3.89
CA ALA A 41 7.47 17.51 4.79
C ALA A 41 6.35 17.95 5.74
N SER A 42 5.09 17.73 5.36
CA SER A 42 3.92 18.26 6.09
C SER A 42 3.13 17.16 6.84
N SER A 43 3.36 15.89 6.50
CA SER A 43 2.58 14.78 7.05
C SER A 43 3.02 14.44 8.48
N PRO A 44 2.07 14.29 9.43
CA PRO A 44 2.38 13.83 10.78
C PRO A 44 2.64 12.32 10.86
N VAL A 45 2.37 11.57 9.78
CA VAL A 45 2.54 10.11 9.71
C VAL A 45 3.44 9.71 8.54
N PRO A 46 4.05 8.52 8.56
CA PRO A 46 4.91 8.05 7.48
C PRO A 46 4.23 8.07 6.10
N VAL A 47 4.99 8.43 5.08
CA VAL A 47 4.54 8.50 3.69
C VAL A 47 5.30 7.48 2.85
N LEU A 48 4.57 6.65 2.11
CA LEU A 48 5.09 5.73 1.10
C LEU A 48 4.79 6.25 -0.30
N ILE A 49 5.68 6.02 -1.25
CA ILE A 49 5.47 6.36 -2.66
C ILE A 49 5.18 5.10 -3.46
N SER A 50 4.13 5.14 -4.28
CA SER A 50 3.84 4.05 -5.21
C SER A 50 4.89 3.97 -6.31
N SER A 51 5.49 2.80 -6.53
CA SER A 51 6.38 2.46 -7.67
C SER A 51 7.72 3.21 -7.79
N ARG A 52 7.76 4.52 -7.53
CA ARG A 52 8.88 5.41 -7.84
C ARG A 52 9.89 5.47 -6.70
N CYS A 53 10.80 4.49 -6.66
CA CYS A 53 11.89 4.44 -5.68
C CYS A 53 12.80 5.66 -5.73
N ASP A 54 13.06 6.20 -6.92
CA ASP A 54 13.84 7.42 -7.11
C ASP A 54 13.18 8.64 -6.46
N ILE A 55 11.86 8.81 -6.64
CA ILE A 55 11.10 9.89 -6.01
C ILE A 55 10.98 9.68 -4.51
N ALA A 56 10.79 8.44 -4.05
CA ALA A 56 10.78 8.13 -2.62
C ALA A 56 12.08 8.56 -1.93
N LEU A 57 13.23 8.28 -2.55
CA LEU A 57 14.53 8.71 -2.06
C LEU A 57 14.69 10.23 -2.09
N ALA A 58 14.36 10.87 -3.23
CA ALA A 58 14.49 12.31 -3.39
C ALA A 58 13.63 13.09 -2.39
N ALA A 59 12.42 12.59 -2.09
CA ALA A 59 11.49 13.22 -1.17
C ALA A 59 11.77 12.88 0.31
N GLY A 60 12.67 11.93 0.62
CA GLY A 60 12.87 11.44 1.97
C GLY A 60 11.66 10.67 2.52
N ALA A 61 10.93 9.98 1.65
CA ALA A 61 9.77 9.18 2.03
C ALA A 61 10.17 7.99 2.91
N ALA A 62 9.22 7.49 3.70
CA ALA A 62 9.44 6.33 4.59
C ALA A 62 9.63 5.02 3.83
N GLY A 63 9.34 4.99 2.52
CA GLY A 63 9.50 3.81 1.69
C GLY A 63 8.66 3.83 0.42
N VAL A 64 8.48 2.64 -0.15
CA VAL A 64 7.70 2.39 -1.36
C VAL A 64 6.73 1.25 -1.17
N ASN A 65 5.67 1.27 -1.98
CA ASN A 65 4.85 0.09 -2.23
C ASN A 65 4.81 -0.18 -3.74
N LEU A 66 5.04 -1.42 -4.13
CA LEU A 66 5.24 -1.84 -5.52
C LEU A 66 4.13 -2.82 -5.93
N PRO A 67 3.46 -2.67 -7.08
CA PRO A 67 2.65 -3.73 -7.69
C PRO A 67 3.49 -4.91 -8.19
N GLU A 68 2.89 -6.09 -8.40
CA GLU A 68 3.61 -7.31 -8.88
C GLU A 68 4.41 -7.10 -10.17
N ARG A 69 3.96 -6.19 -11.05
CA ARG A 69 4.60 -5.89 -12.34
C ARG A 69 5.77 -4.89 -12.28
N ASP A 70 6.05 -4.33 -11.10
CA ASP A 70 7.16 -3.39 -10.94
C ASP A 70 8.51 -4.12 -10.83
N ILE A 71 9.58 -3.35 -10.66
CA ILE A 71 10.92 -3.89 -10.38
C ILE A 71 10.89 -4.90 -9.22
N GLY A 72 11.81 -5.86 -9.26
CA GLY A 72 11.97 -6.87 -8.21
C GLY A 72 12.29 -6.25 -6.85
N LEU A 73 11.88 -6.93 -5.77
CA LEU A 73 12.11 -6.46 -4.40
C LEU A 73 13.60 -6.33 -4.07
N GLU A 74 14.44 -7.22 -4.61
CA GLU A 74 15.90 -7.13 -4.55
C GLU A 74 16.42 -5.76 -4.99
N PHE A 75 16.02 -5.31 -6.18
CA PHE A 75 16.46 -4.03 -6.74
C PHE A 75 15.88 -2.85 -5.96
N ALA A 76 14.61 -2.94 -5.57
CA ALA A 76 13.97 -1.93 -4.74
C ALA A 76 14.68 -1.78 -3.38
N ARG A 77 15.07 -2.88 -2.72
CA ARG A 77 15.83 -2.87 -1.48
C ARG A 77 17.23 -2.27 -1.66
N GLY A 78 17.87 -2.51 -2.82
CA GLY A 78 19.15 -1.88 -3.17
C GLY A 78 19.08 -0.35 -3.23
N LEU A 79 17.94 0.20 -3.64
CA LEU A 79 17.66 1.64 -3.66
C LEU A 79 17.19 2.15 -2.28
N ILE A 80 16.20 1.47 -1.68
CA ILE A 80 15.56 1.82 -0.41
C ILE A 80 16.20 1.03 0.74
N ARG A 81 17.39 1.46 1.19
CA ARG A 81 18.15 0.72 2.21
C ARG A 81 17.55 0.76 3.62
N HIS A 82 16.96 1.89 4.01
CA HIS A 82 16.51 2.16 5.39
C HIS A 82 15.02 2.51 5.48
N GLY A 83 14.22 2.09 4.50
CA GLY A 83 12.79 2.35 4.44
C GLY A 83 11.98 1.08 4.17
N LEU A 84 10.66 1.24 4.22
CA LEU A 84 9.72 0.16 3.97
C LEU A 84 9.65 -0.16 2.47
N VAL A 85 9.65 -1.43 2.11
CA VAL A 85 9.43 -1.93 0.75
C VAL A 85 8.27 -2.91 0.80
N GLY A 86 7.10 -2.42 0.40
CA GLY A 86 5.87 -3.20 0.30
C GLY A 86 5.64 -3.80 -1.08
N ARG A 87 4.85 -4.87 -1.13
CA ARG A 87 4.37 -5.47 -2.38
C ARG A 87 2.85 -5.61 -2.35
N SER A 88 2.15 -5.06 -3.34
CA SER A 88 0.76 -5.41 -3.60
C SER A 88 0.70 -6.76 -4.32
N VAL A 89 -0.15 -7.68 -3.86
CA VAL A 89 -0.24 -9.06 -4.32
C VAL A 89 -1.69 -9.53 -4.44
N HIS A 90 -1.96 -10.47 -5.36
CA HIS A 90 -3.32 -10.95 -5.65
C HIS A 90 -3.51 -12.45 -5.42
N SER A 91 -2.48 -13.17 -4.92
CA SER A 91 -2.56 -14.59 -4.62
C SER A 91 -1.67 -14.98 -3.44
N ILE A 92 -1.96 -16.12 -2.80
CA ILE A 92 -1.12 -16.67 -1.72
C ILE A 92 0.30 -16.98 -2.19
N ALA A 93 0.45 -17.52 -3.40
CA ALA A 93 1.76 -17.83 -3.96
C ALA A 93 2.58 -16.54 -4.19
N ALA A 94 1.95 -15.48 -4.69
CA ALA A 94 2.61 -14.18 -4.84
C ALA A 94 2.96 -13.55 -3.49
N ALA A 95 2.11 -13.69 -2.47
CA ALA A 95 2.36 -13.18 -1.13
C ALA A 95 3.57 -13.88 -0.47
N GLN A 96 3.62 -15.21 -0.52
CA GLN A 96 4.75 -15.99 0.00
C GLN A 96 6.04 -15.67 -0.75
N ARG A 97 5.96 -15.51 -2.08
CA ARG A 97 7.10 -15.09 -2.89
C ARG A 97 7.61 -13.70 -2.48
N ALA A 98 6.71 -12.75 -2.27
CA ALA A 98 7.08 -11.40 -1.82
C ALA A 98 7.79 -11.42 -0.45
N GLU A 99 7.33 -12.27 0.48
CA GLU A 99 8.02 -12.47 1.76
C GLU A 99 9.43 -13.05 1.58
N ILE A 100 9.58 -14.09 0.77
CA ILE A 100 10.89 -14.71 0.48
C ILE A 100 11.85 -13.69 -0.15
N GLU A 101 11.33 -12.83 -1.03
CA GLU A 101 12.08 -11.77 -1.68
C GLU A 101 12.34 -10.54 -0.79
N GLY A 102 11.88 -10.57 0.48
CA GLY A 102 12.22 -9.57 1.50
C GLY A 102 11.31 -8.35 1.56
N ALA A 103 10.03 -8.48 1.17
CA ALA A 103 9.03 -7.45 1.43
C ALA A 103 8.86 -7.22 2.94
N ASP A 104 8.72 -5.96 3.36
CA ASP A 104 8.45 -5.63 4.76
C ASP A 104 6.98 -5.82 5.13
N PHE A 105 6.09 -5.74 4.13
CA PHE A 105 4.66 -5.96 4.26
C PHE A 105 4.07 -6.26 2.88
N VAL A 106 2.87 -6.85 2.87
CA VAL A 106 2.09 -7.02 1.64
C VAL A 106 0.75 -6.34 1.73
N ILE A 107 0.25 -5.86 0.58
CA ILE A 107 -1.14 -5.42 0.43
C ILE A 107 -1.87 -6.47 -0.41
N PHE A 108 -2.83 -7.17 0.17
CA PHE A 108 -3.55 -8.27 -0.46
C PHE A 108 -5.00 -7.88 -0.80
N GLY A 109 -5.40 -8.11 -2.05
CA GLY A 109 -6.76 -7.86 -2.50
C GLY A 109 -6.92 -7.94 -4.02
N PRO A 110 -8.07 -7.53 -4.57
CA PRO A 110 -9.21 -6.96 -3.85
C PRO A 110 -9.96 -8.00 -3.02
N VAL A 111 -10.19 -7.73 -1.72
CA VAL A 111 -10.91 -8.63 -0.81
C VAL A 111 -12.42 -8.58 -1.04
N TRP A 112 -12.95 -7.41 -1.37
CA TRP A 112 -14.33 -7.19 -1.79
C TRP A 112 -14.38 -6.42 -3.11
N HIS A 113 -15.55 -6.42 -3.77
CA HIS A 113 -15.77 -5.57 -4.93
C HIS A 113 -15.46 -4.12 -4.61
N SER A 114 -14.82 -3.46 -5.57
CA SER A 114 -14.39 -2.08 -5.48
C SER A 114 -14.77 -1.35 -6.74
N GLU A 115 -15.40 -0.19 -6.60
CA GLU A 115 -15.69 0.71 -7.72
C GLU A 115 -14.43 1.19 -8.47
N SER A 116 -13.25 1.15 -7.83
CA SER A 116 -12.00 1.53 -8.50
C SER A 116 -11.56 0.51 -9.56
N HIS A 117 -12.01 -0.75 -9.45
CA HIS A 117 -11.73 -1.82 -10.40
C HIS A 117 -12.95 -2.76 -10.47
N PRO A 118 -14.04 -2.32 -11.12
CA PRO A 118 -15.32 -3.04 -11.08
C PRO A 118 -15.27 -4.40 -11.78
N ASN A 119 -14.31 -4.59 -12.68
CA ASN A 119 -14.15 -5.81 -13.47
C ASN A 119 -13.23 -6.85 -12.80
N VAL A 120 -12.77 -6.60 -11.58
CA VAL A 120 -11.89 -7.53 -10.86
C VAL A 120 -12.71 -8.29 -9.84
N GLU A 121 -12.75 -9.61 -9.99
CA GLU A 121 -13.41 -10.51 -9.04
C GLU A 121 -12.67 -10.47 -7.68
N PRO A 122 -13.39 -10.29 -6.57
CA PRO A 122 -12.79 -10.27 -5.26
C PRO A 122 -12.33 -11.66 -4.83
N VAL A 123 -11.20 -11.71 -4.13
CA VAL A 123 -10.64 -12.96 -3.59
C VAL A 123 -11.34 -13.42 -2.31
N GLY A 124 -12.06 -12.52 -1.63
CA GLY A 124 -12.82 -12.82 -0.42
C GLY A 124 -12.00 -12.86 0.87
N VAL A 125 -12.72 -12.84 1.99
CA VAL A 125 -12.15 -12.83 3.36
C VAL A 125 -11.45 -14.15 3.70
N GLU A 126 -11.93 -15.27 3.17
CA GLU A 126 -11.30 -16.56 3.40
C GLU A 126 -9.91 -16.64 2.75
N ALA A 127 -9.74 -16.09 1.55
CA ALA A 127 -8.42 -15.97 0.93
C ALA A 127 -7.51 -15.03 1.73
N LEU A 128 -8.04 -13.90 2.23
CA LEU A 128 -7.29 -13.01 3.11
C LEU A 128 -6.78 -13.75 4.35
N SER A 129 -7.64 -14.57 4.98
CA SER A 129 -7.24 -15.32 6.18
C SER A 129 -6.16 -16.35 5.89
N ARG A 130 -6.27 -17.06 4.76
CA ARG A 130 -5.22 -18.00 4.33
C ARG A 130 -3.87 -17.31 4.09
N VAL A 131 -3.88 -16.10 3.52
CA VAL A 131 -2.65 -15.31 3.31
C VAL A 131 -2.09 -14.83 4.63
N ALA A 132 -2.92 -14.24 5.50
CA ALA A 132 -2.51 -13.76 6.81
C ALA A 132 -1.89 -14.87 7.68
N ALA A 133 -2.45 -16.08 7.64
CA ALA A 133 -1.91 -17.22 8.37
C ALA A 133 -0.62 -17.80 7.76
N ALA A 134 -0.37 -17.57 6.46
CA ALA A 134 0.77 -18.14 5.75
C ALA A 134 2.03 -17.27 5.79
N LEU A 135 1.91 -15.98 6.12
CA LEU A 135 3.00 -15.01 6.14
C LEU A 135 3.40 -14.68 7.59
N ARG A 136 4.67 -14.33 7.78
CA ARG A 136 5.24 -13.79 9.02
C ARG A 136 5.35 -12.27 9.01
N ILE A 137 5.26 -11.65 7.83
CA ILE A 137 5.21 -10.20 7.64
C ILE A 137 3.76 -9.66 7.66
N PRO A 138 3.54 -8.37 8.01
CA PRO A 138 2.22 -7.76 8.02
C PRO A 138 1.48 -7.88 6.68
N VAL A 139 0.22 -8.27 6.76
CA VAL A 139 -0.73 -8.31 5.63
C VAL A 139 -1.76 -7.21 5.80
N LEU A 140 -1.88 -6.33 4.80
CA LEU A 140 -2.92 -5.30 4.73
C LEU A 140 -3.98 -5.69 3.71
N ALA A 141 -5.25 -5.73 4.13
CA ALA A 141 -6.37 -5.95 3.21
C ALA A 141 -6.64 -4.70 2.34
N ILE A 142 -6.93 -4.88 1.05
CA ILE A 142 -7.39 -3.80 0.16
C ILE A 142 -8.57 -4.25 -0.70
N GLY A 143 -9.32 -3.28 -1.23
CA GLY A 143 -10.40 -3.50 -2.20
C GLY A 143 -11.74 -3.64 -1.50
N GLY A 144 -12.57 -2.59 -1.60
CA GLY A 144 -13.90 -2.55 -0.99
C GLY A 144 -13.90 -2.51 0.55
N VAL A 145 -12.83 -2.05 1.18
CA VAL A 145 -12.78 -1.87 2.65
C VAL A 145 -13.68 -0.70 3.05
N THR A 146 -14.55 -0.93 4.04
CA THR A 146 -15.46 0.05 4.67
C THR A 146 -15.41 -0.10 6.20
N GLU A 147 -16.01 0.83 6.96
CA GLU A 147 -15.95 0.83 8.43
C GLU A 147 -16.58 -0.45 9.00
N GLU A 148 -17.67 -0.91 8.39
CA GLU A 148 -18.40 -2.12 8.78
C GLU A 148 -17.60 -3.40 8.53
N ARG A 149 -16.58 -3.35 7.66
CA ARG A 149 -15.76 -4.51 7.26
C ARG A 149 -14.44 -4.61 8.02
N ILE A 150 -14.05 -3.58 8.79
CA ILE A 150 -12.79 -3.56 9.55
C ILE A 150 -12.71 -4.75 10.52
N ALA A 151 -13.82 -5.05 11.22
CA ALA A 151 -13.87 -6.19 12.13
C ALA A 151 -13.53 -7.51 11.43
N SER A 152 -14.03 -7.71 10.20
CA SER A 152 -13.75 -8.90 9.39
C SER A 152 -12.30 -8.95 8.89
N VAL A 153 -11.65 -7.81 8.64
CA VAL A 153 -10.22 -7.75 8.29
C VAL A 153 -9.38 -8.29 9.44
N HIS A 154 -9.61 -7.80 10.66
CA HIS A 154 -8.87 -8.25 11.83
C HIS A 154 -9.21 -9.70 12.22
N ALA A 155 -10.48 -10.10 12.11
CA ALA A 155 -10.88 -11.49 12.35
C ALA A 155 -10.23 -12.48 11.37
N ALA A 156 -9.92 -12.06 10.15
CA ALA A 156 -9.16 -12.87 9.20
C ALA A 156 -7.67 -13.01 9.57
N GLY A 157 -7.16 -12.21 10.51
CA GLY A 157 -5.76 -12.21 10.92
C GLY A 157 -4.88 -11.19 10.19
N ALA A 158 -5.47 -10.32 9.37
CA ALA A 158 -4.70 -9.23 8.75
C ALA A 158 -4.35 -8.16 9.78
N GLU A 159 -3.11 -7.66 9.71
CA GLU A 159 -2.59 -6.63 10.62
C GLU A 159 -3.31 -5.28 10.43
N GLY A 160 -3.84 -5.05 9.23
CA GLY A 160 -4.62 -3.86 8.96
C GLY A 160 -5.18 -3.81 7.56
N TYR A 161 -5.45 -2.60 7.09
CA TYR A 161 -6.10 -2.35 5.82
C TYR A 161 -5.54 -1.14 5.09
N ALA A 162 -5.76 -1.12 3.77
CA ALA A 162 -5.53 0.00 2.89
C ALA A 162 -6.85 0.38 2.18
N ALA A 163 -7.14 1.67 2.11
CA ALA A 163 -8.33 2.18 1.42
C ALA A 163 -8.07 3.54 0.77
N ILE A 164 -8.92 3.88 -0.21
CA ILE A 164 -8.92 5.20 -0.87
C ILE A 164 -10.07 6.03 -0.31
N ARG A 165 -11.31 5.70 -0.69
CA ARG A 165 -12.53 6.49 -0.40
C ARG A 165 -12.84 6.68 1.09
N MET A 166 -12.47 5.72 1.93
CA MET A 166 -12.69 5.78 3.38
C MET A 166 -11.99 6.98 4.05
N PHE A 167 -10.96 7.51 3.39
CA PHE A 167 -10.13 8.61 3.87
C PHE A 167 -10.33 9.92 3.10
N GLN A 168 -11.26 9.93 2.14
CA GLN A 168 -11.59 11.11 1.33
C GLN A 168 -12.66 11.97 1.99
#